data_AF-A0A961AF36-F1
#
_entry.id   AF-A0A961AF36-F1
#
_cell.length_a   1.000
_cell.length_b   1.000
_cell.length_c   1.000
_cell.angle_alpha   90.00
_cell.angle_beta   90.00
_cell.angle_gamma   90.00
#
_symmetry.space_group_name_H-M   'P 1'
#
loop_
_entity.id
_entity.type
_entity.pdbx_description
1 polymer ?
#
loop_
_entity_poly.entity_id
_entity_poly.type
_entity_poly.pdbx_seq_one_letter_code
_entity_poly.pdbx_strand_id
1 'polypeptide(L)'
;MYGQAERIIMLADMDCFFVEVERLHRPELRGQAVIIGGQPHRRGVVSACSYEARRFGVHSAMPMGEAYRRLGLDPSHPLAEGQTIERRGVTVNFLHSGLHGNYGLY
;
A
#
# COMPACT_ATOMS: atom_id res chain seq x y z
N MET A 1 1.98 -48.42 20.23
CA MET A 1 2.10 -47.41 19.14
C MET A 1 0.92 -46.46 19.28
N TYR A 2 1.07 -45.33 19.99
CA TYR A 2 0.02 -44.31 20.02
C TYR A 2 0.05 -43.59 18.66
N GLY A 3 -1.02 -43.74 17.87
CA GLY A 3 -1.17 -43.03 16.60
C GLY A 3 -1.11 -41.53 16.87
N GLN A 4 -0.30 -40.80 16.11
CA GLN A 4 -0.30 -39.34 16.18
C GLN A 4 -1.72 -38.84 15.93
N ALA A 5 -2.27 -38.05 16.85
CA ALA A 5 -3.56 -37.41 16.64
C ALA A 5 -3.53 -36.59 15.33
N GLU A 6 -4.63 -36.63 14.57
CA GLU A 6 -4.75 -35.79 13.37
C GLU A 6 -4.58 -34.32 13.73
N ARG A 7 -3.69 -33.62 13.01
CA ARG A 7 -3.41 -32.20 13.22
C ARG A 7 -4.27 -31.37 12.27
N ILE A 8 -4.94 -30.35 12.81
CA ILE A 8 -5.60 -29.30 12.02
C ILE A 8 -4.68 -28.09 12.01
N ILE A 9 -4.31 -27.62 10.82
CA ILE A 9 -3.44 -26.45 10.63
C ILE A 9 -4.23 -25.39 9.86
N MET A 10 -4.24 -24.17 10.37
CA MET A 10 -4.89 -23.02 9.74
C MET A 10 -3.86 -21.89 9.51
N LEU A 11 -4.01 -21.21 8.38
CA LEU A 11 -3.29 -20.00 8.02
C LEU A 11 -4.32 -18.88 7.83
N ALA A 12 -4.10 -17.75 8.51
CA ALA A 12 -4.88 -16.54 8.32
C ALA A 12 -3.94 -15.43 7.82
N ASP A 13 -4.35 -14.73 6.77
CA ASP A 13 -3.64 -13.61 6.18
C ASP A 13 -4.58 -12.40 6.12
N MET A 14 -4.05 -11.20 6.40
CA MET A 14 -4.85 -9.98 6.43
C MET A 14 -4.81 -9.28 5.08
N ASP A 15 -6.00 -8.96 4.55
CA ASP A 15 -6.14 -8.22 3.31
C ASP A 15 -5.46 -6.85 3.37
N CYS A 16 -4.49 -6.63 2.47
CA CYS A 16 -3.80 -5.34 2.30
C CYS A 16 -3.37 -4.70 3.64
N PHE A 17 -2.84 -5.50 4.58
CA PHE A 17 -2.64 -5.14 5.99
C PHE A 17 -2.30 -3.66 6.28
N PHE A 18 -1.20 -3.13 5.74
CA PHE A 18 -0.80 -1.74 6.03
C PHE A 18 -1.80 -0.69 5.53
N VAL A 19 -2.50 -0.96 4.43
CA VAL A 19 -3.56 -0.07 3.92
C VAL A 19 -4.73 -0.05 4.88
N GLU A 20 -5.13 -1.19 5.43
CA GLU A 20 -6.23 -1.26 6.39
C GLU A 20 -5.86 -0.64 7.74
N VAL A 21 -4.59 -0.74 8.16
CA VAL A 21 -4.06 0.03 9.30
C VAL A 21 -4.20 1.53 9.06
N GLU A 22 -3.81 2.03 7.88
CA GLU A 22 -3.94 3.46 7.56
C GLU A 22 -5.42 3.88 7.44
N ARG A 23 -6.29 3.06 6.84
CA ARG A 23 -7.74 3.32 6.79
C ARG A 23 -8.42 3.32 8.15
N LEU A 24 -7.87 2.59 9.14
CA LEU A 24 -8.35 2.64 10.51
C LEU A 24 -8.04 4.01 11.16
N HIS A 25 -6.83 4.53 10.97
CA HIS A 25 -6.41 5.84 11.48
C HIS A 25 -6.97 7.02 10.68
N ARG A 26 -7.17 6.82 9.38
CA ARG A 26 -7.63 7.80 8.40
C ARG A 26 -8.85 7.27 7.64
N PRO A 27 -10.04 7.28 8.26
CA PRO A 27 -11.29 6.81 7.68
C PRO A 27 -11.59 7.34 6.27
N GLU A 28 -11.10 8.55 5.94
CA GLU A 28 -11.29 9.18 4.64
C GLU A 28 -10.61 8.41 3.48
N LEU A 29 -9.64 7.54 3.76
CA LEU A 29 -8.94 6.71 2.77
C LEU A 29 -9.76 5.50 2.28
N ARG A 30 -10.94 5.25 2.86
CA ARG A 30 -11.82 4.15 2.42
C ARG A 30 -12.39 4.44 1.03
N GLY A 31 -12.36 3.44 0.16
CA GLY A 31 -12.78 3.58 -1.24
C GLY A 31 -11.77 4.30 -2.14
N GLN A 32 -10.66 4.79 -1.60
CA GLN A 32 -9.58 5.43 -2.35
C GLN A 32 -8.50 4.42 -2.75
N ALA A 33 -7.81 4.70 -3.85
CA ALA A 33 -6.60 3.99 -4.26
C ALA A 33 -5.42 4.41 -3.37
N VAL A 34 -5.16 3.62 -2.33
CA VAL A 34 -4.03 3.84 -1.41
C VAL A 34 -2.83 2.99 -1.83
N ILE A 35 -1.66 3.61 -1.86
CA ILE A 35 -0.36 2.97 -2.07
C ILE A 35 0.56 3.34 -0.91
N ILE A 36 1.16 2.32 -0.28
CA ILE A 36 2.10 2.48 0.83
C ILE A 36 3.45 1.92 0.40
N GLY A 37 4.53 2.65 0.64
CA GLY A 37 5.88 2.16 0.41
C GLY A 37 6.92 3.26 0.33
N GLY A 38 8.18 2.89 0.14
CA GLY A 38 9.30 3.84 0.15
C GLY A 38 9.24 4.91 -0.94
N GLN A 39 10.05 5.96 -0.80
CA GLN A 39 10.03 7.10 -1.71
C GLN A 39 10.38 6.73 -3.18
N PRO A 40 9.66 7.27 -4.18
CA PRO A 40 9.83 6.93 -5.60
C PRO A 40 11.21 7.29 -6.16
N HIS A 41 11.83 8.35 -5.65
CA HIS A 41 13.17 8.80 -6.07
C HIS A 41 14.32 8.06 -5.34
N ARG A 42 14.03 7.30 -4.27
CA ARG A 42 15.02 6.56 -3.47
C ARG A 42 14.97 5.04 -3.67
N ARG A 43 14.70 4.59 -4.90
CA ARG A 43 14.53 3.15 -5.25
C ARG A 43 13.53 2.41 -4.33
N GLY A 44 12.58 3.14 -3.74
CA GLY A 44 11.54 2.55 -2.90
C GLY A 44 10.65 1.59 -3.68
N VAL A 45 10.01 0.68 -2.96
CA VAL A 45 9.05 -0.28 -3.50
C VAL A 45 7.70 -0.10 -2.80
N VAL A 46 6.63 -0.55 -3.46
CA VAL A 46 5.30 -0.64 -2.87
C VAL A 46 5.30 -1.75 -1.81
N SER A 47 5.17 -1.39 -0.54
CA SER A 47 5.05 -2.34 0.58
C SER A 47 3.64 -2.94 0.63
N ALA A 48 2.61 -2.12 0.40
CA ALA A 48 1.23 -2.56 0.30
C ALA A 48 0.42 -1.62 -0.61
N CYS A 49 -0.66 -2.14 -1.20
CA CYS A 49 -1.59 -1.33 -1.97
C CYS A 49 -3.02 -1.86 -1.83
N SER A 50 -3.97 -0.93 -1.91
CA SER A 50 -5.41 -1.19 -1.87
C SER A 50 -5.89 -1.97 -3.09
N TYR A 51 -7.06 -2.61 -2.99
CA TYR A 51 -7.71 -3.24 -4.13
C TYR A 51 -8.04 -2.24 -5.25
N GLU A 52 -8.37 -0.99 -4.90
CA GLU A 52 -8.61 0.10 -5.84
C GLU A 52 -7.34 0.45 -6.61
N ALA A 53 -6.18 0.49 -5.95
CA ALA A 53 -4.90 0.71 -6.61
C ALA A 53 -4.52 -0.44 -7.57
N ARG A 54 -4.88 -1.70 -7.25
CA ARG A 54 -4.64 -2.85 -8.13
C ARG A 54 -5.33 -2.72 -9.49
N ARG A 55 -6.44 -1.99 -9.59
CA ARG A 55 -7.12 -1.70 -10.87
C ARG A 55 -6.27 -0.88 -11.83
N PHE A 56 -5.29 -0.13 -11.31
CA PHE A 56 -4.30 0.59 -12.10
C PHE A 56 -3.06 -0.27 -12.41
N GLY A 57 -3.10 -1.57 -12.08
CA GLY A 57 -1.99 -2.49 -12.24
C GLY A 57 -0.89 -2.32 -11.20
N VAL A 58 -1.11 -1.60 -10.10
CA VAL A 58 -0.16 -1.48 -8.99
C VAL A 58 -0.23 -2.75 -8.11
N HIS A 59 0.90 -3.23 -7.64
CA HIS A 59 0.98 -4.39 -6.75
C HIS A 59 2.17 -4.26 -5.78
N SER A 60 2.16 -5.06 -4.71
CA SER A 60 3.30 -5.11 -3.77
C SER A 60 4.61 -5.49 -4.47
N ALA A 61 5.72 -5.05 -3.91
CA ALA A 61 7.08 -5.13 -4.46
C ALA A 61 7.30 -4.43 -5.82
N MET A 62 6.29 -3.76 -6.39
CA MET A 62 6.48 -2.90 -7.56
C MET A 62 7.43 -1.74 -7.20
N PRO A 63 8.41 -1.40 -8.04
CA PRO A 63 9.19 -0.17 -7.86
C PRO A 63 8.26 1.04 -7.78
N MET A 64 8.44 1.90 -6.77
CA MET A 64 7.51 3.00 -6.53
C MET A 64 7.47 3.99 -7.70
N GLY A 65 8.59 4.21 -8.39
CA GLY A 65 8.60 5.01 -9.61
C GLY A 65 7.76 4.40 -10.76
N GLU A 66 7.62 3.07 -10.82
CA GLU A 66 6.72 2.42 -11.77
C GLU A 66 5.26 2.59 -11.36
N ALA A 67 4.94 2.48 -10.07
CA ALA A 67 3.59 2.76 -9.57
C ALA A 67 3.14 4.19 -9.90
N TYR A 68 4.04 5.18 -9.76
CA TYR A 68 3.81 6.57 -10.18
C TYR A 68 3.47 6.66 -11.68
N ARG A 69 4.28 6.03 -12.54
CA ARG A 69 4.05 6.05 -13.99
C ARG A 69 2.72 5.43 -14.39
N ARG A 70 2.30 4.33 -13.77
CA ARG A 70 0.99 3.68 -14.02
C ARG A 70 -0.19 4.59 -13.67
N LEU A 71 0.03 5.53 -12.77
CA LEU A 71 -0.95 6.53 -12.36
C LEU A 71 -0.80 7.87 -13.11
N GLY A 72 0.07 7.93 -14.13
CA GLY A 72 0.33 9.15 -14.90
C GLY A 72 0.95 10.26 -14.06
N LEU A 73 1.89 9.90 -13.18
CA LEU A 73 2.67 10.81 -12.35
C LEU A 73 4.14 10.77 -12.71
N ASP A 74 4.82 11.89 -12.46
CA ASP A 74 6.26 12.00 -12.61
C ASP A 74 6.97 11.58 -11.31
N PRO A 75 7.77 10.50 -11.32
CA PRO A 75 8.51 10.06 -10.14
C PRO A 75 9.56 11.06 -9.63
N SER A 76 10.00 12.01 -10.48
CA SER A 76 10.95 13.06 -10.09
C SER A 76 10.29 14.19 -9.27
N HIS A 77 8.96 14.25 -9.31
CA HIS A 77 8.13 15.18 -8.55
C HIS A 77 7.16 14.39 -7.65
N PRO A 78 7.66 13.76 -6.57
CA PRO A 78 6.82 12.95 -5.68
C PRO A 78 5.72 13.79 -5.04
N LEU A 79 4.57 13.16 -4.82
CA LEU A 79 3.52 13.76 -3.99
C LEU A 79 4.02 13.85 -2.55
N ALA A 80 3.65 14.93 -1.86
CA ALA A 80 3.89 15.04 -0.42
C ALA A 80 3.08 13.96 0.33
N GLU A 81 3.54 13.59 1.52
CA GLU A 81 2.84 12.57 2.31
C GLU A 81 1.41 13.01 2.64
N GLY A 82 0.44 12.14 2.36
CA GLY A 82 -0.98 12.42 2.53
C GLY A 82 -1.60 13.31 1.46
N GLN A 83 -0.83 13.82 0.49
CA GLN A 83 -1.37 14.50 -0.68
C GLN A 83 -2.13 13.51 -1.56
N THR A 84 -3.29 13.94 -2.06
CA THR A 84 -4.12 13.16 -2.97
C THR A 84 -4.12 13.74 -4.38
N ILE A 85 -4.45 12.88 -5.35
CA ILE A 85 -4.75 13.27 -6.73
C ILE A 85 -5.99 12.54 -7.22
N GLU A 86 -6.65 13.07 -8.23
CA GLU A 86 -7.72 12.36 -8.94
C GLU A 86 -7.19 11.69 -10.21
N ARG A 87 -7.48 10.40 -10.37
CA ARG A 87 -7.12 9.62 -11.56
C ARG A 87 -8.24 8.68 -11.96
N ARG A 88 -8.75 8.86 -13.19
CA ARG A 88 -9.85 8.04 -13.75
C ARG A 88 -11.05 7.92 -12.80
N GLY A 89 -11.38 9.01 -12.09
CA GLY A 89 -12.48 9.05 -11.11
C GLY A 89 -12.18 8.38 -9.77
N VAL A 90 -10.91 8.12 -9.45
CA VAL A 90 -10.48 7.56 -8.16
C VAL A 90 -9.44 8.49 -7.53
N THR A 91 -9.67 8.82 -6.26
CA THR A 91 -8.68 9.51 -5.44
C THR A 91 -7.53 8.57 -5.13
N VAL A 92 -6.30 9.00 -5.41
CA VAL A 92 -5.07 8.24 -5.12
C VAL A 92 -4.31 8.92 -3.99
N ASN A 93 -3.88 8.15 -3.00
CA ASN A 93 -3.04 8.62 -1.90
C ASN A 93 -1.74 7.80 -1.81
N PHE A 94 -0.63 8.50 -1.54
CA PHE A 94 0.67 7.88 -1.30
C PHE A 94 1.15 8.17 0.12
N LEU A 95 1.50 7.10 0.82
CA LEU A 95 2.06 7.16 2.17
C LEU A 95 3.45 6.55 2.14
N HIS A 96 4.45 7.36 2.48
CA HIS A 96 5.86 7.02 2.25
C HIS A 96 6.53 6.41 3.47
N SER A 97 6.02 6.68 4.67
CA SER A 97 6.64 6.25 5.92
C SER A 97 5.93 5.10 6.62
N GLY A 98 4.63 4.89 6.33
CA GLY A 98 3.80 3.92 7.07
C GLY A 98 3.77 4.28 8.55
N LEU A 99 2.67 4.89 8.99
CA LEU A 99 2.41 5.46 10.32
C LEU A 99 2.87 6.92 10.51
N HIS A 100 1.90 7.80 10.73
CA HIS A 100 2.14 9.14 11.27
C HIS A 100 2.83 9.05 12.65
N GLY A 101 4.11 9.41 12.71
CA GLY A 101 4.93 9.43 13.95
C GLY A 101 6.29 8.74 13.76
N ASN A 102 7.22 8.94 14.70
CA ASN A 102 8.63 8.48 14.65
C ASN A 102 8.85 6.94 14.62
N TYR A 103 7.91 6.15 14.14
CA TYR A 103 7.99 4.70 14.04
C TYR A 103 8.21 4.27 12.58
N GLY A 104 9.30 4.73 11.97
CA GLY A 104 9.63 4.41 10.59
C GLY A 104 9.78 2.89 10.41
N LEU A 105 8.95 2.30 9.55
CA LEU A 105 9.01 0.88 9.19
C LEU A 105 9.68 0.62 7.83
N TYR A 106 10.11 1.66 7.10
CA TYR A 106 10.70 1.55 5.75
C TYR A 106 11.79 2.59 5.48
#